data_AF-A0A979FXI0-F1
#
_entry.id   AF-A0A979FXI0-F1
#
_cell.length_a   1.000
_cell.length_b   1.000
_cell.length_c   1.000
_cell.angle_alpha   90.00
_cell.angle_beta   90.00
_cell.angle_gamma   90.00
#
_symmetry.space_group_name_H-M   'P 1'
#
loop_
_entity.id
_entity.type
_entity.pdbx_description
1 polymer ?
#
loop_
_entity_poly.entity_id
_entity_poly.type
_entity_poly.pdbx_seq_one_letter_code
_entity_poly.pdbx_strand_id
1 'polypeptide(L)'
;MKKRTLKHVLDGFRSSVAQPSAKTEHVPIVETLRPEHFQVAKTVRHGFPYQPTALAFDPIQKILAVGTKHGSIRLIGRPGVDAHMRHESEAAVLFLVFLVNEGALISATADSSVHIWNLRQKRPEIVHSLKFQRERVTSVCLALQSKWLYVGSERGNVHIVNVETFTLSGYIINWNKAIDL
;
A
#
# COMPACT_ATOMS: atom_id res chain seq x y z
N MET A 1 20.55 52.29 -83.46
CA MET A 1 21.28 51.81 -82.25
C MET A 1 21.53 53.00 -81.34
N LYS A 2 20.67 53.22 -80.34
CA LYS A 2 20.74 54.33 -79.39
C LYS A 2 21.11 53.78 -78.01
N LYS A 3 22.28 54.17 -77.49
CA LYS A 3 22.61 54.03 -76.07
C LYS A 3 22.02 55.23 -75.32
N ARG A 4 21.20 54.98 -74.30
CA ARG A 4 20.89 55.97 -73.27
C ARG A 4 21.13 55.35 -71.89
N THR A 5 21.91 56.11 -71.14
CA THR A 5 22.41 55.90 -69.78
C THR A 5 21.27 56.04 -68.78
N LEU A 6 21.08 55.07 -67.90
CA LEU A 6 20.16 55.14 -66.76
C LEU A 6 21.00 55.16 -65.46
N LYS A 7 21.58 56.32 -65.15
CA LYS A 7 21.74 56.78 -63.77
C LYS A 7 20.34 57.16 -63.27
N HIS A 8 20.01 56.82 -62.03
CA HIS A 8 18.68 56.90 -61.37
C HIS A 8 17.79 55.66 -61.50
N VAL A 9 18.12 54.59 -60.75
CA VAL A 9 17.08 53.65 -60.25
C VAL A 9 17.33 53.22 -58.79
N LEU A 10 18.39 53.69 -58.11
CA LEU A 10 18.85 53.07 -56.85
C LEU A 10 18.67 53.91 -55.56
N ASP A 11 17.88 54.98 -55.58
CA ASP A 11 17.63 55.80 -54.38
C ASP A 11 16.20 55.66 -53.79
N GLY A 12 15.37 54.76 -54.32
CA GLY A 12 13.95 54.68 -53.95
C GLY A 12 13.56 53.62 -52.91
N PHE A 13 14.43 52.70 -52.52
CA PHE A 13 14.03 51.51 -51.76
C PHE A 13 14.61 51.45 -50.34
N ARG A 14 14.65 52.59 -49.63
CA ARG A 14 15.05 52.65 -48.21
C ARG A 14 13.94 52.97 -47.21
N SER A 15 12.67 52.96 -47.62
CA SER A 15 11.56 53.16 -46.69
C SER A 15 10.53 52.05 -46.81
N SER A 16 10.13 51.51 -45.64
CA SER A 16 8.99 50.63 -45.40
C SER A 16 9.16 49.11 -45.65
N VAL A 17 10.16 48.51 -44.99
CA VAL A 17 9.87 47.25 -44.28
C VAL A 17 10.46 47.41 -42.89
N ALA A 18 9.63 47.85 -41.94
CA ALA A 18 9.91 47.61 -40.54
C ALA A 18 9.94 46.08 -40.40
N GLN A 19 11.14 45.50 -40.32
CA GLN A 19 11.27 44.20 -39.71
C GLN A 19 10.62 44.35 -38.33
N PRO A 20 9.62 43.54 -37.95
CA PRO A 20 9.45 43.31 -36.53
C PRO A 20 10.75 42.61 -36.15
N SER A 21 11.72 43.39 -35.68
CA SER A 21 12.71 42.89 -34.76
C SER A 21 11.86 42.39 -33.61
N ALA A 22 11.47 41.12 -33.66
CA ALA A 22 11.14 40.37 -32.48
C ALA A 22 12.44 40.36 -31.68
N LYS A 23 12.71 41.49 -31.01
CA LYS A 23 13.45 41.50 -29.77
C LYS A 23 12.61 40.54 -28.94
N THR A 24 13.07 39.30 -28.84
CA THR A 24 12.68 38.43 -27.76
C THR A 24 13.09 39.21 -26.53
N GLU A 25 12.19 40.06 -26.02
CA GLU A 25 12.36 40.67 -24.72
C GLU A 25 12.52 39.48 -23.79
N HIS A 26 13.74 39.31 -23.28
CA HIS A 26 13.99 38.41 -22.17
C HIS A 26 13.24 39.03 -20.99
N VAL A 27 11.94 38.76 -20.90
CA VAL A 27 11.16 39.01 -19.71
C VAL A 27 11.86 38.18 -18.64
N PRO A 28 12.51 38.80 -17.63
CA PRO A 28 13.15 38.03 -16.58
C PRO A 28 12.05 37.24 -15.90
N ILE A 29 12.11 35.92 -16.00
CA ILE A 29 11.21 35.04 -15.26
C ILE A 29 11.55 35.24 -13.79
N VAL A 30 10.70 35.98 -13.08
CA VAL A 30 10.85 36.22 -11.65
C VAL A 30 10.49 34.91 -10.95
N GLU A 31 11.48 34.24 -10.40
CA GLU A 31 11.32 32.97 -9.71
C GLU A 31 10.74 33.22 -8.31
N THR A 32 9.41 33.15 -8.19
CA THR A 32 8.66 33.40 -6.94
C THR A 32 8.39 32.14 -6.13
N LEU A 33 8.85 30.98 -6.61
CA LEU A 33 8.66 29.70 -5.95
C LEU A 33 9.52 29.62 -4.70
N ARG A 34 8.90 29.30 -3.56
CA ARG A 34 9.54 29.17 -2.26
C ARG A 34 9.46 27.71 -1.80
N PRO A 35 10.36 27.24 -0.92
CA PRO A 35 10.29 25.90 -0.36
C PRO A 35 8.93 25.57 0.26
N GLU A 36 8.25 26.57 0.82
CA GLU A 36 6.90 26.49 1.39
C GLU A 36 5.83 26.02 0.39
N HIS A 37 6.03 26.32 -0.90
CA HIS A 37 5.11 25.96 -1.98
C HIS A 37 5.25 24.49 -2.41
N PHE A 38 6.27 23.80 -1.91
CA PHE A 38 6.55 22.42 -2.28
C PHE A 38 6.34 21.51 -1.09
N GLN A 39 5.54 20.48 -1.29
CA GLN A 39 5.44 19.36 -0.37
C GLN A 39 5.72 18.07 -1.11
N VAL A 40 6.66 17.29 -0.59
CA VAL A 40 6.85 15.92 -1.08
C VAL A 40 5.67 15.09 -0.60
N ALA A 41 4.87 14.61 -1.54
CA ALA A 41 3.76 13.72 -1.28
C ALA A 41 3.94 12.43 -2.08
N LYS A 42 3.64 11.31 -1.44
CA LYS A 42 3.59 10.03 -2.14
C LYS A 42 2.31 9.98 -2.97
N THR A 43 2.45 9.83 -4.28
CA THR A 43 1.34 9.86 -5.24
C THR A 43 0.74 8.47 -5.46
N VAL A 44 1.53 7.56 -6.03
CA VAL A 44 1.09 6.21 -6.40
C VAL A 44 2.19 5.21 -6.07
N ARG A 45 1.80 3.99 -5.68
CA ARG A 45 2.73 2.88 -5.47
C ARG A 45 2.61 1.91 -6.66
N HIS A 46 3.61 1.88 -7.53
CA HIS A 46 3.65 0.97 -8.66
C HIS A 46 4.29 -0.39 -8.29
N GLY A 47 4.02 -1.41 -9.09
CA GLY A 47 4.60 -2.74 -8.95
C GLY A 47 3.91 -3.62 -7.91
N PHE A 48 4.53 -4.75 -7.59
CA PHE A 48 4.06 -5.71 -6.59
C PHE A 48 4.81 -5.53 -5.26
N PRO A 49 4.23 -5.88 -4.10
CA PRO A 49 4.96 -5.81 -2.83
C PRO A 49 6.28 -6.60 -2.88
N TYR A 50 7.35 -6.01 -2.36
CA TYR A 50 8.66 -6.67 -2.28
C TYR A 50 8.65 -7.76 -1.20
N GLN A 51 9.19 -8.94 -1.53
CA GLN A 51 9.23 -10.12 -0.65
C GLN A 51 7.87 -10.48 -0.05
N PRO A 52 6.88 -10.88 -0.88
CA PRO A 52 5.59 -11.34 -0.39
C PRO A 52 5.77 -12.65 0.39
N THR A 53 5.12 -12.76 1.54
CA THR A 53 5.21 -13.92 2.45
C THR A 53 3.87 -14.55 2.76
N ALA A 54 2.77 -13.81 2.62
CA ALA A 54 1.41 -14.28 2.90
C ALA A 54 0.40 -13.71 1.90
N LEU A 55 -0.66 -14.47 1.64
CA LEU A 55 -1.77 -14.08 0.78
C LEU A 55 -3.09 -14.46 1.42
N ALA A 56 -4.12 -13.64 1.23
CA ALA A 56 -5.50 -13.97 1.56
C ALA A 56 -6.45 -13.33 0.54
N PHE A 57 -7.61 -13.93 0.30
CA PHE A 57 -8.60 -13.39 -0.62
C PHE A 57 -9.99 -13.44 0.00
N ASP A 58 -10.71 -12.32 -0.05
CA ASP A 58 -12.13 -12.27 0.23
C ASP A 58 -12.91 -12.41 -1.10
N PRO A 59 -13.60 -13.54 -1.34
CA PRO A 59 -14.31 -13.76 -2.59
C PRO A 59 -15.57 -12.91 -2.76
N ILE A 60 -16.17 -12.44 -1.67
CA ILE A 60 -17.40 -11.64 -1.70
C ILE A 60 -17.05 -10.19 -1.99
N GLN A 61 -16.08 -9.64 -1.24
CA GLN A 61 -15.62 -8.26 -1.42
C GLN A 61 -14.70 -8.11 -2.66
N LYS A 62 -14.15 -9.23 -3.16
CA LYS A 62 -13.19 -9.29 -4.28
C LYS A 62 -11.92 -8.49 -3.99
N ILE A 63 -11.35 -8.71 -2.80
CA ILE A 63 -10.13 -8.05 -2.32
C ILE A 63 -9.08 -9.10 -2.00
N LEU A 64 -7.87 -8.89 -2.50
CA LEU A 64 -6.66 -9.65 -2.25
C LEU A 64 -5.79 -8.90 -1.25
N ALA A 65 -5.36 -9.57 -0.19
CA ALA A 65 -4.34 -9.08 0.73
C ALA A 65 -3.00 -9.77 0.44
N VAL A 66 -1.93 -8.98 0.37
CA VAL A 66 -0.56 -9.45 0.17
C VAL A 66 0.31 -8.95 1.32
N GLY A 67 0.74 -9.86 2.19
CA GLY A 67 1.66 -9.61 3.29
C GLY A 67 3.11 -9.77 2.86
N THR A 68 4.02 -9.07 3.53
CA THR A 68 5.45 -9.05 3.19
C THR A 68 6.34 -9.40 4.37
N LYS A 69 7.61 -9.70 4.07
CA LYS A 69 8.65 -9.95 5.08
C LYS A 69 8.91 -8.77 6.02
N HIS A 70 8.49 -7.55 5.66
CA HIS A 70 8.75 -6.33 6.42
C HIS A 70 7.50 -5.75 7.12
N GLY A 71 6.56 -6.61 7.51
CA GLY A 71 5.36 -6.19 8.25
C GLY A 71 4.37 -5.34 7.45
N SER A 72 4.55 -5.21 6.14
CA SER A 72 3.62 -4.49 5.27
C SER A 72 2.60 -5.43 4.66
N ILE A 73 1.36 -4.94 4.55
CA ILE A 73 0.25 -5.59 3.86
C ILE A 73 -0.25 -4.62 2.77
N ARG A 74 -0.50 -5.13 1.57
CA ARG A 74 -1.18 -4.40 0.51
C ARG A 74 -2.51 -5.06 0.19
N LEU A 75 -3.57 -4.27 0.16
CA LEU A 75 -4.89 -4.67 -0.30
C LEU A 75 -5.06 -4.23 -1.74
N ILE A 76 -5.52 -5.15 -2.60
CA ILE A 76 -5.73 -4.91 -4.03
C ILE A 76 -7.11 -5.48 -4.39
N GLY A 77 -7.92 -4.75 -5.14
CA GLY A 77 -9.23 -5.22 -5.56
C GLY A 77 -9.67 -4.66 -6.92
N ARG A 78 -10.95 -4.29 -7.00
CA ARG A 78 -11.53 -3.59 -8.16
C ARG A 78 -10.83 -2.25 -8.43
N PRO A 79 -11.01 -1.62 -9.61
CA PRO A 79 -10.46 -0.30 -9.88
C PRO A 79 -10.73 0.70 -8.74
N GLY A 80 -9.67 1.34 -8.24
CA GLY A 80 -9.73 2.26 -7.10
C GLY A 80 -9.52 1.62 -5.71
N VAL A 81 -9.49 0.28 -5.61
CA VAL A 81 -9.19 -0.43 -4.36
C VAL A 81 -7.70 -0.78 -4.31
N ASP A 82 -6.93 0.13 -3.71
CA ASP A 82 -5.52 -0.09 -3.36
C ASP A 82 -5.26 0.58 -2.00
N ALA A 83 -4.94 -0.23 -0.99
CA ALA A 83 -4.61 0.27 0.33
C ALA A 83 -3.33 -0.36 0.85
N HIS A 84 -2.55 0.43 1.59
CA HIS A 84 -1.29 -0.01 2.17
C HIS A 84 -1.37 0.10 3.69
N MET A 85 -1.02 -1.00 4.35
CA MET A 85 -1.11 -1.18 5.79
C MET A 85 0.27 -1.64 6.28
N ARG A 86 0.64 -1.26 7.49
CA ARG A 86 1.95 -1.63 8.05
C ARG A 86 1.83 -1.85 9.54
N HIS A 87 2.32 -2.98 10.00
CA HIS A 87 2.52 -3.23 11.42
C HIS A 87 3.59 -2.29 11.98
N GLU A 88 3.46 -1.88 13.24
CA GLU A 88 4.53 -1.15 13.93
C GLU A 88 5.81 -1.99 14.02
N SER A 89 5.63 -3.28 14.28
CA SER A 89 6.64 -4.32 14.17
C SER A 89 6.98 -4.55 12.69
N GLU A 90 8.24 -4.40 12.31
CA GLU A 90 8.70 -4.75 10.96
C GLU A 90 8.85 -6.28 10.74
N ALA A 91 8.27 -7.08 11.62
CA ALA A 91 8.28 -8.53 11.53
C ALA A 91 7.53 -9.05 10.29
N ALA A 92 7.99 -10.17 9.74
CA ALA A 92 7.36 -10.78 8.59
C ALA A 92 5.91 -11.17 8.86
N VAL A 93 5.02 -10.87 7.91
CA VAL A 93 3.63 -11.35 7.94
C VAL A 93 3.64 -12.82 7.53
N LEU A 94 3.35 -13.72 8.46
CA LEU A 94 3.37 -15.16 8.23
C LEU A 94 2.03 -15.67 7.69
N PHE A 95 0.91 -15.15 8.23
CA PHE A 95 -0.43 -15.58 7.85
C PHE A 95 -1.36 -14.38 7.70
N LEU A 96 -2.28 -14.49 6.75
CA LEU A 96 -3.37 -13.56 6.52
C LEU A 96 -4.66 -14.34 6.40
N VAL A 97 -5.73 -13.88 7.03
CA VAL A 97 -7.06 -14.52 6.99
C VAL A 97 -8.13 -13.43 6.98
N PHE A 98 -8.95 -13.38 5.93
CA PHE A 98 -10.11 -12.49 5.91
C PHE A 98 -11.23 -13.04 6.79
N LEU A 99 -11.89 -12.14 7.52
CA LEU A 99 -13.26 -12.37 7.96
C LEU A 99 -14.17 -12.08 6.77
N VAL A 100 -14.52 -13.14 6.05
CA VAL A 100 -15.15 -13.07 4.73
C VAL A 100 -16.43 -12.24 4.80
N ASN A 101 -16.51 -11.20 3.97
CA ASN A 101 -17.60 -10.22 3.89
C ASN A 101 -17.83 -9.38 5.16
N GLU A 102 -16.94 -9.45 6.14
CA GLU A 102 -17.05 -8.66 7.37
C GLU A 102 -16.18 -7.40 7.35
N GLY A 103 -15.36 -7.20 6.31
CA GLY A 103 -14.49 -6.03 6.22
C GLY A 103 -13.43 -6.01 7.32
N ALA A 104 -12.92 -7.17 7.69
CA ALA A 104 -11.84 -7.31 8.65
C ALA A 104 -10.82 -8.35 8.16
N LEU A 105 -9.56 -8.14 8.55
CA LEU A 105 -8.44 -9.00 8.18
C LEU A 105 -7.65 -9.35 9.42
N ILE A 106 -7.42 -10.64 9.65
CA ILE A 106 -6.51 -11.15 10.66
C ILE A 106 -5.14 -11.33 10.02
N SER A 107 -4.11 -10.94 10.76
CA SER A 107 -2.71 -11.11 10.38
C SER A 107 -1.93 -11.69 11.54
N ALA A 108 -1.04 -12.64 11.27
CA ALA A 108 -0.10 -13.17 12.25
C ALA A 108 1.32 -12.94 11.79
N THR A 109 2.16 -12.42 12.67
CA THR A 109 3.51 -11.94 12.38
C THR A 109 4.58 -12.81 13.05
N ALA A 110 5.80 -12.75 12.51
CA ALA A 110 6.92 -13.58 12.97
C ALA A 110 7.41 -13.26 14.38
N ASP A 111 7.01 -12.11 14.94
CA ASP A 111 7.23 -11.75 16.33
C ASP A 111 6.22 -12.41 17.28
N SER A 112 5.35 -13.31 16.81
CA SER A 112 4.29 -13.99 17.58
C SER A 112 3.14 -13.07 18.00
N SER A 113 2.90 -12.01 17.24
CA SER A 113 1.68 -11.19 17.37
C SER A 113 0.61 -11.65 16.39
N VAL A 114 -0.65 -11.56 16.80
CA VAL A 114 -1.82 -11.69 15.94
C VAL A 114 -2.62 -10.39 16.05
N HIS A 115 -2.96 -9.80 14.91
CA HIS A 115 -3.66 -8.52 14.83
C HIS A 115 -4.93 -8.65 14.01
N ILE A 116 -5.99 -7.96 14.43
CA ILE A 116 -7.20 -7.77 13.64
C ILE A 116 -7.24 -6.34 13.11
N TRP A 117 -7.42 -6.24 11.81
CA TRP A 117 -7.52 -4.99 11.07
C TRP A 117 -8.97 -4.70 10.72
N ASN A 118 -9.41 -3.46 10.91
CA ASN A 118 -10.69 -2.97 10.39
C ASN A 118 -10.47 -2.36 9.01
N LEU A 119 -11.17 -2.88 8.01
CA LEU A 119 -11.10 -2.43 6.62
C LEU A 119 -12.32 -1.62 6.20
N ARG A 120 -13.31 -1.43 7.08
CA ARG A 120 -14.52 -0.66 6.79
C ARG A 120 -14.28 0.85 6.80
N GLN A 121 -13.19 1.28 7.44
CA GLN A 121 -12.79 2.67 7.49
C GLN A 121 -12.00 3.08 6.24
N LYS A 122 -11.99 4.39 5.95
CA LYS A 122 -11.21 4.94 4.82
C LYS A 122 -9.72 4.63 4.93
N ARG A 123 -9.20 4.53 6.16
CA ARG A 123 -7.84 4.10 6.45
C ARG A 123 -7.92 2.82 7.27
N PRO A 124 -7.38 1.69 6.79
CA PRO A 124 -7.34 0.49 7.60
C PRO A 124 -6.49 0.69 8.85
N GLU A 125 -6.95 0.16 9.96
CA GLU A 125 -6.29 0.29 11.26
C GLU A 125 -6.33 -1.02 12.04
N ILE A 126 -5.37 -1.20 12.93
CA ILE A 126 -5.36 -2.32 13.88
C ILE A 126 -6.33 -1.98 15.00
N VAL A 127 -7.36 -2.81 15.20
CA VAL A 127 -8.32 -2.63 16.30
C VAL A 127 -7.82 -3.31 17.56
N HIS A 128 -7.34 -4.55 17.42
CA HIS A 128 -6.80 -5.33 18.53
C HIS A 128 -5.57 -6.13 18.13
N SER A 129 -4.75 -6.41 19.15
CA SER A 129 -3.51 -7.16 19.03
C SER A 129 -3.41 -8.16 20.18
N LEU A 130 -2.99 -9.37 19.87
CA LEU A 130 -2.67 -10.41 20.84
C LEU A 130 -1.22 -10.83 20.66
N LYS A 131 -0.47 -10.84 21.75
CA LYS A 131 0.93 -11.27 21.77
C LYS A 131 1.04 -12.63 22.44
N PHE A 132 1.42 -13.65 21.69
CA PHE A 132 1.71 -14.97 22.24
C PHE A 132 3.06 -14.92 22.94
N GLN A 133 3.06 -15.16 24.26
CA GLN A 133 4.28 -15.19 25.06
C GLN A 133 4.91 -16.59 24.99
N ARG A 134 6.22 -16.65 24.75
CA ARG A 134 7.06 -17.87 24.85
C ARG A 134 6.75 -19.00 23.86
N GLU A 135 5.82 -18.80 22.93
CA GLU A 135 5.50 -19.75 21.88
C GLU A 135 5.35 -19.04 20.54
N ARG A 136 6.13 -19.47 19.55
CA ARG A 136 6.02 -18.93 18.19
C ARG A 136 4.78 -19.48 17.49
N VAL A 137 4.07 -18.59 16.80
CA VAL A 137 2.94 -18.96 15.94
C VAL A 137 3.46 -19.65 14.67
N THR A 138 2.98 -20.86 14.40
CA THR A 138 3.39 -21.68 13.25
C THR A 138 2.25 -21.95 12.26
N SER A 139 1.00 -21.76 12.68
CA SER A 139 -0.16 -21.85 11.80
C SER A 139 -1.35 -21.07 12.35
N VAL A 140 -2.23 -20.62 11.46
CA VAL A 140 -3.48 -19.94 11.80
C VAL A 140 -4.59 -20.50 10.92
N CYS A 141 -5.73 -20.84 11.53
CA CYS A 141 -6.90 -21.34 10.83
C CYS A 141 -8.16 -20.72 11.41
N LEU A 142 -9.02 -20.18 10.55
CA LEU A 142 -10.37 -19.74 10.91
C LEU A 142 -11.35 -20.75 10.33
N ALA A 143 -12.14 -21.39 11.20
CA ALA A 143 -13.20 -22.26 10.73
C ALA A 143 -14.31 -21.43 10.04
N LEU A 144 -14.88 -21.96 8.95
CA LEU A 144 -15.92 -21.27 8.19
C LEU A 144 -17.10 -20.90 9.10
N GLN A 145 -17.54 -19.64 9.06
CA GLN A 145 -18.63 -19.11 9.89
C GLN A 145 -18.40 -19.26 11.42
N SER A 146 -17.16 -19.50 11.85
CA SER A 146 -16.80 -19.60 13.26
C SER A 146 -16.35 -18.27 13.83
N LYS A 147 -16.66 -18.06 15.10
CA LYS A 147 -16.12 -16.97 15.92
C LYS A 147 -14.77 -17.33 16.55
N TRP A 148 -14.22 -18.50 16.22
CA TRP A 148 -13.01 -19.04 16.83
C TRP A 148 -11.90 -19.18 15.81
N LEU A 149 -10.78 -18.53 16.10
CA LEU A 149 -9.51 -18.66 15.40
C LEU A 149 -8.62 -19.65 16.14
N TYR A 150 -8.11 -20.64 15.42
CA TYR A 150 -7.14 -21.60 15.93
C TYR A 150 -5.73 -21.13 15.57
N VAL A 151 -4.86 -21.08 16.57
CA VAL A 151 -3.47 -20.64 16.44
C VAL A 151 -2.57 -21.78 16.89
N GLY A 152 -1.90 -22.43 15.94
CA GLY A 152 -0.92 -23.46 16.20
C GLY A 152 0.42 -22.85 16.61
N SER A 153 1.08 -23.48 17.58
CA SER A 153 2.39 -23.06 18.06
C SER A 153 3.51 -24.03 17.70
N GLU A 154 4.75 -23.56 17.78
CA GLU A 154 5.95 -24.39 17.57
C GLU A 154 6.09 -25.55 18.57
N ARG A 155 5.39 -25.47 19.71
CA ARG A 155 5.34 -26.54 20.71
C ARG A 155 4.28 -27.59 20.38
N GLY A 156 3.54 -27.45 19.29
CA GLY A 156 2.44 -28.34 18.91
C GLY A 156 1.11 -28.04 19.60
N ASN A 157 1.04 -27.01 20.45
CA ASN A 157 -0.21 -26.60 21.09
C ASN A 157 -1.11 -25.85 20.10
N VAL A 158 -2.43 -25.96 20.28
CA VAL A 158 -3.40 -25.13 19.57
C VAL A 158 -4.11 -24.24 20.57
N HIS A 159 -3.85 -22.94 20.44
CA HIS A 159 -4.51 -21.88 21.17
C HIS A 159 -5.78 -21.47 20.44
N ILE A 160 -6.83 -21.15 21.19
CA ILE A 160 -8.11 -20.72 20.61
C ILE A 160 -8.32 -19.25 20.95
N VAL A 161 -8.62 -18.44 19.95
CA VAL A 161 -8.90 -17.00 20.09
C VAL A 161 -10.35 -16.73 19.68
N ASN A 162 -11.09 -16.02 20.52
CA ASN A 162 -12.40 -15.49 20.14
C ASN A 162 -12.20 -14.28 19.23
N VAL A 163 -12.73 -14.32 18.02
CA VAL A 163 -12.54 -13.27 16.99
C VAL A 163 -13.34 -12.00 17.31
N GLU A 164 -14.51 -12.11 17.93
CA GLU A 164 -15.36 -10.96 18.25
C GLU A 164 -14.78 -10.10 19.36
N THR A 165 -14.31 -10.74 20.44
CA THR A 165 -13.68 -10.06 21.57
C THR A 165 -12.18 -9.90 21.41
N PHE A 166 -11.58 -10.61 20.46
CA PHE A 166 -10.15 -10.72 20.23
C PHE A 166 -9.37 -11.09 21.50
N THR A 167 -9.88 -12.08 22.24
CA THR A 167 -9.28 -12.59 23.49
C THR A 167 -8.92 -14.06 23.38
N LEU A 168 -7.87 -14.46 24.11
CA LEU A 168 -7.47 -15.86 24.22
C LEU A 168 -8.48 -16.63 25.08
N SER A 169 -8.92 -17.79 24.59
CA SER A 169 -9.69 -18.75 25.38
C SER A 169 -8.79 -19.38 26.45
N GLY A 170 -9.37 -19.67 27.62
CA GLY A 170 -8.68 -20.49 28.63
C GLY A 170 -8.48 -21.95 28.21
N TYR A 171 -9.14 -22.39 27.14
CA TYR A 171 -9.00 -23.73 26.60
C TYR A 171 -7.87 -23.81 25.55
N ILE A 172 -6.95 -24.74 25.77
CA ILE A 172 -5.80 -25.01 24.90
C ILE A 172 -5.78 -26.50 24.59
N ILE A 173 -5.70 -26.84 23.31
CA ILE A 173 -5.47 -28.23 22.90
C ILE A 173 -3.97 -28.48 23.03
N ASN A 174 -3.60 -29.27 24.02
CA ASN A 174 -2.20 -29.61 24.25
C ASN A 174 -1.85 -30.87 23.47
N TRP A 175 -0.75 -30.84 22.72
CA TRP A 175 -0.34 -31.97 21.87
C TRP A 175 -0.17 -33.26 22.67
N ASN A 176 0.41 -33.16 23.88
CA ASN A 176 0.68 -34.32 24.73
C ASN A 176 -0.60 -34.94 25.30
N LYS A 177 -1.64 -34.15 25.55
CA LYS A 177 -2.93 -34.66 26.03
C LYS A 177 -3.80 -35.24 24.92
N ALA A 178 -3.49 -34.94 23.66
CA ALA A 178 -4.27 -35.38 22.51
C ALA A 178 -3.82 -36.75 21.96
N ILE A 179 -2.61 -37.21 22.32
CA ILE A 179 -1.97 -38.42 21.78
C ILE A 179 -2.06 -39.61 22.76
N ASP A 180 -2.64 -39.44 23.95
CA ASP A 180 -2.93 -40.56 24.88
C ASP A 180 -4.09 -41.44 24.34
N LEU A 181 -3.88 -42.07 23.19
CA LEU A 181 -4.68 -43.13 22.56
C LEU A 181 -4.06 -44.50 22.84
#